data_AF-A0A2G6HLF4-F1
#
_entry.id   AF-A0A2G6HLF4-F1
#
_cell.length_a   1.000
_cell.length_b   1.000
_cell.length_c   1.000
_cell.angle_alpha   90.00
_cell.angle_beta   90.00
_cell.angle_gamma   90.00
#
_symmetry.space_group_name_H-M   'P 1'
#
loop_
_entity.id
_entity.type
_entity.pdbx_description
1 polymer ?
#
loop_
_entity_poly.entity_id
_entity_poly.type
_entity_poly.pdbx_seq_one_letter_code
_entity_poly.pdbx_strand_id
1 'polypeptide(L)'
;MKFKSNSRRRALEYEKDWVERWKADRTFEKSVENRPEDNKWVFYDGPPFLTGTPHHGHLLVSAVKDAMGRFHTMKGQRVERTWGWDCHGLPAEVYVEKELGIKNKKEIGDKISIPEYVTACR
;
A
#
# COMPACT_ATOMS: atom_id res chain seq x y z
N MET A 1 2.05 37.58 0.19
CA MET A 1 0.95 37.00 0.99
C MET A 1 1.26 37.27 2.46
N LYS A 2 0.46 38.10 3.17
CA LYS A 2 0.72 38.42 4.59
C LYS A 2 0.23 37.26 5.46
N PHE A 3 1.07 36.75 6.35
CA PHE A 3 0.69 35.73 7.34
C PHE A 3 -0.39 36.30 8.26
N LYS A 4 -1.50 35.57 8.44
CA LYS A 4 -2.56 35.88 9.42
C LYS A 4 -2.44 34.90 10.59
N SER A 5 -2.30 35.40 11.81
CA SER A 5 -2.34 34.59 13.03
C SER A 5 -3.69 33.84 13.14
N ASN A 6 -3.69 32.65 13.76
CA ASN A 6 -4.87 31.79 13.96
C ASN A 6 -5.62 31.37 12.68
N SER A 7 -4.98 31.42 11.51
CA SER A 7 -5.54 30.94 10.24
C SER A 7 -5.28 29.45 9.96
N ARG A 8 -4.66 28.72 10.89
CA ARG A 8 -4.28 27.32 10.70
C ARG A 8 -5.52 26.43 10.68
N ARG A 9 -5.80 25.84 9.52
CA ARG A 9 -6.82 24.80 9.35
C ARG A 9 -6.42 23.52 10.09
N ARG A 10 -7.42 22.70 10.45
CA ARG A 10 -7.17 21.39 11.08
C ARG A 10 -6.51 20.44 10.06
N ALA A 11 -5.68 19.51 10.54
CA ALA A 11 -5.01 18.53 9.67
C ALA A 11 -6.00 17.77 8.78
N LEU A 12 -7.09 17.28 9.38
CA LEU A 12 -8.17 16.58 8.67
C LEU A 12 -8.81 17.39 7.54
N GLU A 13 -8.70 18.71 7.57
CA GLU A 13 -9.26 19.60 6.55
C GLU A 13 -8.24 19.88 5.45
N TYR A 14 -6.99 20.24 5.78
CA TYR A 14 -6.02 20.64 4.75
C TYR A 14 -5.33 19.44 4.08
N GLU A 15 -5.25 18.28 4.73
CA GLU A 15 -4.64 17.08 4.13
C GLU A 15 -5.42 16.60 2.91
N LYS A 16 -6.75 16.71 2.93
CA LYS A 16 -7.62 16.36 1.78
C LYS A 16 -7.31 17.25 0.57
N ASP A 17 -7.20 18.55 0.77
CA ASP A 17 -6.85 19.50 -0.29
C ASP A 17 -5.48 19.17 -0.91
N TRP A 18 -4.48 18.76 -0.10
CA TRP A 18 -3.18 18.36 -0.62
C TRP A 18 -3.25 17.08 -1.44
N VAL A 19 -4.02 16.09 -1.01
CA VAL A 19 -4.23 14.85 -1.76
C VAL A 19 -4.89 15.14 -3.11
N GLU A 20 -5.91 15.99 -3.13
CA GLU A 20 -6.59 16.42 -4.36
C GLU A 20 -5.64 17.16 -5.29
N ARG A 21 -4.87 18.10 -4.76
CA ARG A 21 -3.86 18.84 -5.51
C ARG A 21 -2.80 17.92 -6.11
N TRP A 22 -2.23 17.00 -5.31
CA TRP A 22 -1.21 16.07 -5.79
C TRP A 22 -1.71 15.17 -6.90
N LYS A 23 -2.98 14.73 -6.83
CA LYS A 23 -3.64 13.96 -7.89
C LYS A 23 -3.84 14.79 -9.16
N ALA A 24 -4.41 16.00 -9.05
CA ALA A 24 -4.64 16.88 -10.18
C ALA A 24 -3.32 17.24 -10.90
N ASP A 25 -2.27 17.51 -10.13
CA ASP A 25 -0.96 17.88 -10.64
C ASP A 25 -0.13 16.68 -11.13
N ARG A 26 -0.57 15.43 -10.90
CA ARG A 26 0.24 14.20 -11.10
C ARG A 26 1.62 14.32 -10.45
N THR A 27 1.63 14.79 -9.20
CA THR A 27 2.86 15.20 -8.49
C THR A 27 3.81 14.02 -8.30
N PHE A 28 3.28 12.82 -8.02
CA PHE A 28 4.09 11.64 -7.80
C PHE A 28 4.80 11.19 -9.09
N GLU A 29 4.03 11.04 -10.18
CA GLU A 29 4.52 10.62 -11.49
C GLU A 29 5.60 11.58 -11.99
N LYS A 30 5.32 12.89 -11.94
CA LYS A 30 6.30 13.93 -12.29
C LYS A 30 7.56 13.88 -11.41
N SER A 31 7.43 13.51 -10.14
CA SER A 31 8.60 13.37 -9.26
C SER A 31 9.52 12.21 -9.69
N VAL A 32 8.99 11.19 -10.36
CA VAL A 32 9.78 10.08 -10.89
C VAL A 32 10.29 10.42 -12.31
N GLU A 33 9.40 10.86 -13.18
CA GLU A 33 9.65 11.12 -14.61
C GLU A 33 10.67 12.24 -14.85
N ASN A 34 10.68 13.30 -14.02
CA ASN A 34 11.62 14.42 -14.14
C ASN A 34 13.05 14.09 -13.70
N ARG A 35 13.38 12.82 -13.47
CA ARG A 35 14.71 12.38 -13.03
C ARG A 35 15.23 11.27 -13.96
N PRO A 36 16.53 11.28 -14.27
CA PRO A 36 17.10 10.37 -15.25
C PRO A 36 17.12 8.94 -14.73
N GLU A 37 17.01 7.97 -15.64
CA GLU A 37 16.90 6.55 -15.30
C GLU A 37 18.20 5.90 -14.82
N ASP A 38 19.34 6.53 -15.05
CA ASP A 38 20.65 6.07 -14.61
C ASP A 38 20.92 6.38 -13.11
N ASN A 39 20.23 7.38 -12.55
CA ASN A 39 20.36 7.77 -11.14
C ASN A 39 19.22 7.20 -10.27
N LYS A 40 19.05 5.88 -10.29
CA LYS A 40 17.99 5.17 -9.54
C LYS A 40 18.38 4.94 -8.07
N TRP A 41 17.43 5.13 -7.17
CA TRP A 41 17.49 4.56 -5.82
C TRP A 41 16.30 3.60 -5.66
N VAL A 42 16.61 2.34 -5.38
CA VAL A 42 15.65 1.25 -5.33
C VAL A 42 15.52 0.76 -3.90
N PHE A 43 14.28 0.57 -3.45
CA PHE A 43 13.97 -0.15 -2.22
C PHE A 43 12.95 -1.23 -2.52
N TYR A 44 13.03 -2.33 -1.79
CA TYR A 44 12.05 -3.39 -1.86
C TYR A 44 10.99 -3.16 -0.80
N ASP A 45 9.76 -3.04 -1.24
CA ASP A 45 8.62 -3.03 -0.33
C ASP A 45 8.22 -4.47 0.01
N GLY A 46 8.28 -4.82 1.29
CA GLY A 46 7.76 -6.09 1.78
C GLY A 46 6.24 -6.10 1.60
N PRO A 47 5.70 -6.91 0.68
CA PRO A 47 4.29 -6.86 0.34
C PRO A 47 3.45 -7.30 1.56
N PRO A 48 2.45 -6.53 1.99
CA PRO A 48 1.56 -6.99 3.03
C PRO A 48 0.69 -8.14 2.52
N PHE A 49 0.28 -9.01 3.45
CA PHE A 49 -0.75 -10.01 3.18
C PHE A 49 -2.09 -9.31 2.90
N LEU A 50 -2.93 -9.93 2.06
CA LEU A 50 -4.31 -9.48 1.83
C LEU A 50 -5.25 -9.66 3.04
N THR A 51 -4.78 -10.30 4.10
CA THR A 51 -5.63 -10.67 5.23
C THR A 51 -5.89 -9.49 6.17
N GLY A 52 -7.14 -9.02 6.20
CA GLY A 52 -7.64 -8.08 7.20
C GLY A 52 -7.28 -6.61 6.96
N THR A 53 -7.58 -5.77 7.96
CA THR A 53 -7.37 -4.31 7.87
C THR A 53 -6.00 -3.89 8.40
N PRO A 54 -5.37 -2.85 7.81
CA PRO A 54 -4.09 -2.33 8.31
C PRO A 54 -4.16 -1.84 9.77
N HIS A 55 -3.27 -2.34 10.62
CA HIS A 55 -3.02 -1.83 11.97
C HIS A 55 -1.81 -0.88 12.04
N HIS A 56 -1.58 -0.26 13.21
CA HIS A 56 -0.50 0.72 13.44
C HIS A 56 0.91 0.28 13.01
N GLY A 57 1.20 -1.02 13.01
CA GLY A 57 2.47 -1.56 12.51
C GLY A 57 2.66 -1.29 11.02
N HIS A 58 1.59 -1.46 10.22
CA HIS A 58 1.61 -1.11 8.80
C HIS A 58 1.83 0.38 8.58
N LEU A 59 1.23 1.23 9.42
CA LEU A 59 1.40 2.69 9.33
C LEU A 59 2.85 3.09 9.61
N LEU A 60 3.47 2.54 10.65
CA LEU A 60 4.86 2.82 11.00
C LEU A 60 5.80 2.49 9.85
N VAL A 61 5.72 1.26 9.32
CA VAL A 61 6.61 0.81 8.24
C VAL A 61 6.36 1.61 6.96
N SER A 62 5.10 1.91 6.64
CA SER A 62 4.75 2.73 5.46
C SER A 62 5.26 4.16 5.56
N ALA A 63 5.15 4.78 6.73
CA ALA A 63 5.66 6.14 6.96
C ALA A 63 7.18 6.22 6.79
N VAL A 64 7.93 5.24 7.32
CA VAL A 64 9.39 5.21 7.18
C VAL A 64 9.81 5.03 5.71
N LYS A 65 9.19 4.09 5.00
CA LYS A 65 9.46 3.86 3.56
C LYS A 65 9.16 5.10 2.71
N ASP A 66 8.03 5.77 2.94
CA ASP A 66 7.66 6.98 2.21
C ASP A 66 8.62 8.14 2.52
N ALA A 67 8.99 8.35 3.79
CA ALA A 67 9.94 9.38 4.19
C ALA A 67 11.32 9.18 3.52
N MET A 68 11.84 7.95 3.51
CA MET A 68 13.09 7.63 2.84
C MET A 68 12.99 7.82 1.33
N GLY A 69 11.90 7.36 0.70
CA GLY A 69 11.67 7.55 -0.73
C GLY A 69 11.64 9.03 -1.11
N ARG A 70 10.98 9.88 -0.31
CA ARG A 70 10.98 11.34 -0.50
C ARG A 70 12.35 11.97 -0.30
N PHE A 71 13.08 11.58 0.74
CA PHE A 71 14.43 12.06 1.00
C PHE A 71 15.35 11.81 -0.21
N HIS A 72 15.39 10.58 -0.73
CA HIS A 72 16.19 10.24 -1.91
C HIS A 72 15.72 10.96 -3.17
N THR A 73 14.40 11.14 -3.33
CA THR A 73 13.83 11.95 -4.42
C THR A 73 14.35 13.41 -4.33
N MET A 74 14.36 14.00 -3.14
CA MET A 74 14.86 15.37 -2.92
C MET A 74 16.37 15.52 -3.14
N LYS A 75 17.15 14.44 -2.99
CA LYS A 75 18.57 14.41 -3.39
C LYS A 75 18.80 14.28 -4.91
N GLY A 76 17.74 14.27 -5.71
CA GLY A 76 17.82 14.18 -7.18
C GLY A 76 17.81 12.76 -7.74
N GLN A 77 17.64 11.73 -6.91
CA GLN A 77 17.58 10.34 -7.36
C GLN A 77 16.18 9.97 -7.84
N ARG A 78 16.09 9.17 -8.91
CA ARG A 78 14.84 8.59 -9.39
C ARG A 78 14.42 7.46 -8.45
N VAL A 79 13.26 7.61 -7.82
CA VAL A 79 12.74 6.64 -6.85
C VAL A 79 11.40 6.11 -7.34
N GLU A 80 11.44 4.95 -7.98
CA GLU A 80 10.24 4.20 -8.34
C GLU A 80 9.71 3.48 -7.11
N ARG A 81 8.38 3.54 -6.90
CA ARG A 81 7.72 3.00 -5.71
C ARG A 81 6.62 2.07 -6.17
N THR A 82 6.92 0.79 -6.16
CA THR A 82 6.01 -0.26 -6.62
C THR A 82 5.41 -0.95 -5.41
N TRP A 83 4.08 -0.94 -5.35
CA TRP A 83 3.35 -1.69 -4.33
C TRP A 83 3.21 -3.14 -4.77
N GLY A 84 3.36 -4.06 -3.81
CA GLY A 84 3.16 -5.50 -4.01
C GLY A 84 2.13 -6.05 -3.03
N TRP A 85 1.58 -7.21 -3.36
CA TRP A 85 0.68 -7.98 -2.50
C TRP A 85 1.21 -9.40 -2.33
N ASP A 86 1.15 -9.90 -1.11
CA ASP A 86 1.39 -11.32 -0.84
C ASP A 86 0.03 -12.03 -0.79
N CYS A 87 -0.31 -12.67 -1.92
CA CYS A 87 -1.65 -13.23 -2.16
C CYS A 87 -1.74 -14.73 -1.87
N HIS A 88 -0.62 -15.41 -1.60
CA HIS A 88 -0.59 -16.86 -1.54
C HIS A 88 -0.32 -17.39 -0.14
N GLY A 89 -0.49 -18.70 0.02
CA GLY A 89 -0.11 -19.45 1.21
C GLY A 89 -1.17 -19.47 2.31
N LEU A 90 -0.75 -20.03 3.45
CA LEU A 90 -1.62 -20.33 4.58
C LEU A 90 -2.41 -19.13 5.12
N PRO A 91 -1.87 -17.89 5.17
CA PRO A 91 -2.65 -16.75 5.67
C PRO A 91 -3.94 -16.52 4.85
N ALA A 92 -3.84 -16.54 3.52
CA ALA A 92 -4.99 -16.38 2.63
C ALA A 92 -5.95 -17.57 2.72
N GLU A 93 -5.42 -18.79 2.69
CA GLU A 93 -6.20 -20.04 2.81
C GLU A 93 -7.00 -20.07 4.12
N VAL A 94 -6.36 -19.81 5.25
CA VAL A 94 -7.02 -19.83 6.57
C VAL A 94 -8.06 -18.71 6.71
N TYR A 95 -7.85 -17.58 6.04
CA TYR A 95 -8.85 -16.51 6.00
C TYR A 95 -10.10 -16.96 5.24
N VAL A 96 -9.94 -17.56 4.06
CA VAL A 96 -11.05 -18.08 3.25
C VAL A 96 -11.73 -19.27 3.92
N GLU A 97 -10.98 -20.19 4.52
CA GLU A 97 -11.54 -21.30 5.30
C GLU A 97 -12.47 -20.80 6.41
N LYS A 98 -12.11 -19.70 7.10
CA LYS A 98 -12.95 -19.07 8.12
C LYS A 98 -14.23 -18.45 7.53
N GLU A 99 -14.12 -17.74 6.41
CA GLU A 99 -15.27 -17.15 5.71
C GLU A 99 -16.24 -18.23 5.19
N LEU A 100 -15.71 -19.36 4.71
CA LEU A 100 -16.47 -20.51 4.22
C LEU A 100 -16.93 -21.46 5.33
N GLY A 101 -16.55 -21.22 6.58
CA GLY A 101 -16.92 -22.06 7.73
C GLY A 101 -16.28 -23.47 7.71
N ILE A 102 -15.18 -23.65 6.99
CA ILE A 102 -14.42 -24.91 6.90
C ILE A 102 -13.63 -25.11 8.19
N LYS A 103 -13.82 -26.26 8.85
CA LYS A 103 -13.14 -26.59 10.12
C LYS A 103 -12.06 -27.67 9.95
N ASN A 104 -12.16 -28.47 8.89
CA ASN A 104 -11.22 -29.52 8.56
C ASN A 104 -10.88 -29.50 7.07
N LYS A 105 -9.59 -29.67 6.73
CA LYS A 105 -9.11 -29.71 5.35
C LYS A 105 -9.75 -30.81 4.49
N LYS A 106 -10.28 -31.89 5.10
CA LYS A 106 -11.04 -32.92 4.37
C LYS A 106 -12.34 -32.38 3.77
N GLU A 107 -12.90 -31.30 4.33
CA GLU A 107 -14.09 -30.66 3.78
C GLU A 107 -13.82 -29.99 2.42
N ILE A 108 -12.54 -29.71 2.12
CA ILE A 108 -12.07 -29.30 0.80
C ILE A 108 -11.96 -30.57 -0.06
N GLY A 109 -12.85 -30.69 -1.05
CA GLY A 109 -13.06 -31.89 -1.84
C GLY A 109 -14.42 -32.54 -1.59
N ASP A 110 -14.90 -32.50 -0.33
CA ASP A 110 -16.21 -33.08 0.05
C ASP A 110 -17.36 -32.05 -0.04
N LYS A 111 -17.17 -30.85 0.52
CA LYS A 111 -18.20 -29.78 0.58
C LYS A 111 -18.01 -28.69 -0.46
N ILE A 112 -16.76 -28.43 -0.84
CA ILE A 112 -16.38 -27.47 -1.88
C ILE A 112 -15.36 -28.16 -2.78
N SER A 113 -15.50 -28.01 -4.09
CA SER A 113 -14.51 -28.57 -5.01
C SER A 113 -13.19 -27.79 -4.92
N ILE A 114 -12.06 -28.44 -5.26
CA ILE A 114 -10.75 -27.77 -5.28
C ILE A 114 -10.76 -26.52 -6.20
N PRO A 115 -11.34 -26.55 -7.42
CA PRO A 115 -11.41 -25.37 -8.27
C PRO A 115 -12.22 -24.21 -7.66
N GLU A 116 -13.33 -24.50 -7.00
CA GLU A 116 -14.15 -23.49 -6.31
C GLU A 116 -13.38 -22.89 -5.13
N TYR A 117 -12.66 -23.71 -4.37
CA TYR A 117 -11.81 -23.24 -3.27
C TYR A 117 -10.68 -22.33 -3.76
N VAL A 118 -9.98 -22.72 -4.83
CA VAL A 118 -8.92 -21.87 -5.44
C VAL A 118 -9.50 -20.56 -5.96
N THR A 119 -10.74 -20.58 -6.49
CA THR A 119 -11.42 -19.37 -6.94
C THR A 119 -11.80 -18.47 -5.77
N ALA A 120 -12.21 -19.03 -4.63
CA ALA A 120 -12.50 -18.28 -3.42
C ALA A 120 -11.24 -17.64 -2.80
N CYS A 121 -10.06 -18.23 -2.99
CA CYS A 121 -8.77 -17.69 -2.54
C CYS A 121 -8.19 -16.58 -3.43
N ARG A 122 -8.74 -16.35 -4.63
CA ARG A 122 -8.30 -15.31 -5.56
C ARG A 122 -9.08 -14.01 -5.38
#